data_AF-A0A267WJ27-F1
#
_entry.id   AF-A0A267WJ27-F1
#
_cell.length_a   1.000
_cell.length_b   1.000
_cell.length_c   1.000
_cell.angle_alpha   90.00
_cell.angle_beta   90.00
_cell.angle_gamma   90.00
#
_symmetry.space_group_name_H-M   'P 1'
#
loop_
_entity.id
_entity.type
_entity.pdbx_description
1 polymer ?
#
loop_
_entity_poly.entity_id
_entity_poly.type
_entity_poly.pdbx_seq_one_letter_code
_entity_poly.pdbx_strand_id
1 'polypeptide(L)'
;MPADKDRKALKLFSASMSIAEIRDELGFRDVKSAENAIRRVLKENQRGKDVDTERQVELDRLDNLYRAAYPRALKGDARMIDKCLSIGEQRMRLLDAPEKRENGLLQAYEKTIDGLGESIGNADTALVQSGRMICAQIDYAVAHGTGVEVTKALYLVPHLMNVLTQLGATPSSRNALAGEARQATSNTASASSSSKIVQMDEFMKRFG
;
A
#
# COMPACT_ATOMS: atom_id res chain seq x y z
N MET A 1 13.35 31.02 -20.42
CA MET A 1 12.92 30.95 -19.00
C MET A 1 11.70 30.02 -18.85
N PRO A 2 11.84 28.69 -18.90
CA PRO A 2 10.72 27.76 -18.71
C PRO A 2 10.17 27.74 -17.27
N ALA A 3 11.01 28.01 -16.27
CA ALA A 3 10.64 27.97 -14.85
C ALA A 3 9.61 29.04 -14.44
N ASP A 4 9.69 30.25 -14.98
CA ASP A 4 8.76 31.33 -14.62
C ASP A 4 7.36 31.10 -15.20
N LYS A 5 7.29 30.57 -16.43
CA LYS A 5 6.03 30.21 -17.08
C LYS A 5 5.32 29.07 -16.34
N ASP A 6 6.08 28.07 -15.89
CA ASP A 6 5.56 26.96 -15.09
C ASP A 6 5.01 27.46 -13.73
N ARG A 7 5.74 28.36 -13.04
CA ARG A 7 5.28 28.97 -11.77
C ARG A 7 4.01 29.80 -11.95
N LYS A 8 3.89 30.53 -13.06
CA LYS A 8 2.66 31.29 -13.40
C LYS A 8 1.49 30.34 -13.69
N ALA A 9 1.73 29.21 -14.35
CA ALA A 9 0.71 28.19 -14.58
C ALA A 9 0.14 27.64 -13.26
N LEU A 10 1.01 27.33 -12.28
CA LEU A 10 0.55 26.90 -10.95
C LEU A 10 -0.25 28.00 -10.23
N LYS A 11 0.15 29.28 -10.34
CA LYS A 11 -0.57 30.39 -9.72
C LYS A 11 -1.99 30.55 -10.28
N LEU A 12 -2.16 30.45 -11.59
CA LEU A 12 -3.46 30.52 -12.25
C LEU A 12 -4.32 29.28 -11.93
N PHE A 13 -3.71 28.11 -11.87
CA PHE A 13 -4.39 26.88 -11.44
C PHE A 13 -4.91 26.98 -10.00
N SER A 14 -4.09 27.49 -9.07
CA SER A 14 -4.52 27.75 -7.69
C SER A 14 -5.61 28.81 -7.57
N ALA A 15 -5.75 29.68 -8.57
CA ALA A 15 -6.86 30.63 -8.69
C ALA A 15 -8.11 30.00 -9.34
N SER A 16 -8.18 28.66 -9.43
CA SER A 16 -9.29 27.88 -10.00
C SER A 16 -9.51 28.07 -11.50
N MET A 17 -8.50 28.54 -12.24
CA MET A 17 -8.57 28.62 -13.70
C MET A 17 -8.42 27.23 -14.32
N SER A 18 -9.19 26.92 -15.36
CA SER A 18 -9.13 25.60 -16.00
C SER A 18 -7.82 25.41 -16.76
N ILE A 19 -7.37 24.16 -16.93
CA ILE A 19 -6.10 23.86 -17.62
C ILE A 19 -6.15 24.28 -19.10
N ALA A 20 -7.33 24.28 -19.72
CA ALA A 20 -7.53 24.76 -21.08
C ALA A 20 -7.33 26.28 -21.17
N GLU A 21 -7.90 27.04 -20.25
CA GLU A 21 -7.69 28.50 -20.16
C GLU A 21 -6.22 28.82 -19.85
N ILE A 22 -5.57 28.06 -18.97
CA ILE A 22 -4.15 28.22 -18.64
C ILE A 22 -3.28 27.95 -19.88
N ARG A 23 -3.64 26.95 -20.69
CA ARG A 23 -2.98 26.67 -21.95
C ARG A 23 -3.06 27.88 -22.87
N ASP A 24 -4.25 28.44 -23.05
CA ASP A 24 -4.48 29.57 -23.96
C ASP A 24 -3.78 30.85 -23.45
N GLU A 25 -3.98 31.18 -22.18
CA GLU A 25 -3.41 32.37 -21.53
C GLU A 25 -1.88 32.37 -21.52
N LEU A 26 -1.25 31.21 -21.32
CA LEU A 26 0.20 31.10 -21.27
C LEU A 26 0.80 30.66 -22.61
N GLY A 27 0.01 30.32 -23.62
CA GLY A 27 0.48 29.82 -24.90
C GLY A 27 1.26 28.50 -24.77
N PHE A 28 0.68 27.52 -24.09
CA PHE A 28 1.19 26.14 -24.11
C PHE A 28 0.72 25.42 -25.38
N ARG A 29 1.52 24.45 -25.87
CA ARG A 29 1.22 23.74 -27.12
C ARG A 29 -0.11 22.98 -27.05
N ASP A 30 -0.36 22.37 -25.91
CA ASP A 30 -1.52 21.51 -25.66
C ASP A 30 -1.85 21.48 -24.16
N VAL A 31 -3.04 21.01 -23.80
CA VAL A 31 -3.50 20.94 -22.39
C VAL A 31 -2.55 20.13 -21.52
N LYS A 32 -2.00 19.03 -22.08
CA LYS A 32 -1.07 18.13 -21.39
C LYS A 32 0.25 18.83 -21.04
N SER A 33 0.71 19.75 -21.88
CA SER A 33 1.92 20.54 -21.64
C SER A 33 1.74 21.57 -20.52
N ALA A 34 0.54 22.17 -20.41
CA ALA A 34 0.17 23.03 -19.28
C ALA A 34 0.05 22.22 -17.97
N GLU A 35 -0.57 21.04 -18.02
CA GLU A 35 -0.65 20.13 -16.89
C GLU A 35 0.74 19.68 -16.41
N ASN A 36 1.62 19.30 -17.33
CA ASN A 36 2.99 18.91 -17.00
C ASN A 36 3.80 20.06 -16.38
N ALA A 37 3.56 21.31 -16.81
CA ALA A 37 4.16 22.49 -16.19
C ALA A 37 3.74 22.65 -14.73
N ILE A 38 2.44 22.55 -14.44
CA ILE A 38 1.91 22.58 -13.07
C ILE A 38 2.52 21.45 -12.23
N ARG A 39 2.53 20.21 -12.75
CA ARG A 39 3.10 19.04 -12.07
C ARG A 39 4.59 19.21 -11.74
N ARG A 40 5.40 19.82 -12.63
CA ARG A 40 6.82 20.10 -12.36
C ARG A 40 7.01 21.02 -11.15
N VAL A 41 6.26 22.11 -11.08
CA VAL A 41 6.35 23.06 -9.95
C VAL A 41 5.83 22.44 -8.67
N LEU A 42 4.73 21.67 -8.71
CA LEU A 42 4.25 20.94 -7.54
C LEU A 42 5.31 19.97 -7.02
N LYS A 43 5.97 19.23 -7.92
CA LYS A 43 7.07 18.31 -7.57
C LYS A 43 8.29 19.06 -7.02
N GLU A 44 8.64 20.21 -7.59
CA GLU A 44 9.70 21.09 -7.07
C GLU A 44 9.35 21.62 -5.67
N ASN A 45 8.12 22.07 -5.45
CA ASN A 45 7.62 22.54 -4.15
C ASN A 45 7.56 21.43 -3.10
N GLN A 46 7.41 20.18 -3.53
CA GLN A 46 7.50 18.98 -2.69
C GLN A 46 8.94 18.51 -2.48
N ARG A 47 9.93 19.05 -3.19
CA ARG A 47 11.32 18.63 -3.08
C ARG A 47 11.86 19.02 -1.71
N GLY A 48 12.33 18.04 -0.94
CA GLY A 48 12.76 18.22 0.45
C GLY A 48 11.62 18.23 1.46
N LYS A 49 10.38 17.94 1.03
CA LYS A 49 9.22 17.69 1.89
C LYS A 49 8.93 16.19 1.96
N ASP A 50 9.96 15.40 2.24
CA ASP A 50 9.72 14.01 2.61
C ASP A 50 9.04 13.96 3.99
N VAL A 51 8.49 12.79 4.31
CA VAL A 51 7.72 12.58 5.54
C VAL A 51 8.53 12.93 6.78
N ASP A 52 9.82 12.62 6.81
CA ASP A 52 10.64 12.83 7.99
C ASP A 52 11.06 14.29 8.10
N THR A 53 11.39 14.96 7.00
CA THR A 53 11.63 16.41 7.00
C THR A 53 10.40 17.20 7.44
N GLU A 54 9.20 16.86 6.94
CA GLU A 54 7.95 17.49 7.38
C GLU A 54 7.63 17.18 8.86
N ARG A 55 7.94 15.97 9.34
CA ARG A 55 7.82 15.61 10.76
C ARG A 55 8.72 16.48 11.64
N GLN A 56 9.97 16.68 11.24
CA GLN A 56 10.90 17.56 11.98
C GLN A 56 10.43 19.01 12.00
N VAL A 57 9.99 19.53 10.85
CA VAL A 57 9.43 20.89 10.76
C VAL A 57 8.18 21.04 11.63
N GLU A 58 7.33 20.03 11.69
CA GLU A 58 6.13 20.07 12.54
C GLU A 58 6.47 19.98 14.03
N LEU A 59 7.46 19.17 14.42
CA LEU A 59 7.99 19.16 15.78
C LEU A 59 8.49 20.56 16.18
N ASP A 60 9.26 21.23 15.33
CA ASP A 60 9.73 22.60 15.59
C ASP A 60 8.57 23.60 15.75
N ARG A 61 7.50 23.48 14.94
CA ARG A 61 6.30 24.32 15.09
C ARG A 61 5.59 24.06 16.40
N LEU A 62 5.43 22.79 16.79
CA LEU A 62 4.84 22.40 18.07
C LEU A 62 5.68 22.92 19.24
N ASP A 63 7.01 22.88 19.15
CA ASP A 63 7.93 23.44 20.14
C ASP A 63 7.77 24.95 20.27
N ASN A 64 7.61 25.66 19.15
CA ASN A 64 7.36 27.10 19.14
C ASN A 64 6.01 27.45 19.79
N LEU A 65 4.96 26.69 19.50
CA LEU A 65 3.65 26.85 20.14
C LEU A 65 3.72 26.55 21.64
N TYR A 66 4.43 25.49 22.02
CA TYR A 66 4.64 25.14 23.43
C TYR A 66 5.35 26.26 24.16
N ARG A 67 6.44 26.81 23.60
CA ARG A 67 7.20 27.93 24.16
C ARG A 67 6.33 29.18 24.38
N ALA A 68 5.37 29.42 23.49
CA ALA A 68 4.43 30.54 23.62
C ALA A 68 3.37 30.29 24.73
N ALA A 69 2.84 29.08 24.85
CA ALA A 69 1.80 28.73 25.81
C ALA A 69 2.33 28.51 27.24
N TYR A 70 3.53 27.93 27.37
CA TYR A 70 4.08 27.44 28.63
C TYR A 70 4.22 28.49 29.74
N PRO A 71 4.66 29.74 29.48
CA PRO A 71 4.74 30.75 30.54
C PRO A 71 3.40 31.10 31.17
N ARG A 72 2.29 31.00 30.41
CA ARG A 72 0.94 31.22 30.92
C ARG A 72 0.43 30.01 31.68
N ALA A 73 0.73 28.80 31.18
CA ALA A 73 0.41 27.56 31.88
C ALA A 73 1.07 27.52 33.28
N LEU A 74 2.34 27.90 33.40
CA LEU A 74 3.05 28.00 34.69
C LEU A 74 2.42 29.00 35.68
N LYS A 75 1.67 29.98 35.18
CA LYS A 75 0.94 30.96 36.00
C LYS A 75 -0.46 30.48 36.40
N GLY A 76 -0.81 29.23 36.08
CA GLY A 76 -2.12 28.65 36.43
C GLY A 76 -3.23 28.91 35.43
N ASP A 77 -2.93 29.39 34.22
CA ASP A 77 -3.95 29.51 33.15
C ASP A 77 -4.37 28.11 32.68
N ALA A 78 -5.48 27.61 33.22
CA ALA A 78 -6.00 26.26 32.97
C ALA A 78 -6.13 25.94 31.47
N ARG A 79 -6.53 26.91 30.65
CA ARG A 79 -6.63 26.71 29.19
C ARG A 79 -5.27 26.47 28.55
N MET A 80 -4.23 27.12 29.04
CA MET A 80 -2.87 26.95 28.53
C MET A 80 -2.23 25.66 29.05
N ILE A 81 -2.58 25.23 30.26
CA ILE A 81 -2.20 23.90 30.77
C ILE A 81 -2.72 22.81 29.84
N ASP A 82 -4.01 22.83 29.50
CA ASP A 82 -4.61 21.86 28.57
C ASP A 82 -3.95 21.90 27.17
N LYS A 83 -3.61 23.11 26.67
CA LYS A 83 -2.91 23.25 25.39
C LYS A 83 -1.49 22.71 25.44
N CYS A 84 -0.74 22.96 26.51
CA CYS A 84 0.59 22.38 26.70
C CYS A 84 0.54 20.85 26.77
N LEU A 85 -0.44 20.27 27.47
CA LEU A 85 -0.65 18.81 27.50
C LEU A 85 -0.96 18.27 26.10
N SER A 86 -1.90 18.88 25.38
CA SER A 86 -2.27 18.48 24.02
C SER A 86 -1.10 18.58 23.02
N ILE A 87 -0.30 19.65 23.11
CA ILE A 87 0.92 19.80 22.30
C ILE A 87 1.93 18.71 22.66
N GLY A 88 2.12 18.43 23.95
CA GLY A 88 3.00 17.36 24.44
C GLY A 88 2.62 15.99 23.90
N GLU A 89 1.33 15.64 23.90
CA GLU A 89 0.82 14.39 23.32
C GLU A 89 1.07 14.29 21.82
N GLN A 90 0.94 15.39 21.07
CA GLN A 90 1.20 15.41 19.63
C GLN A 90 2.70 15.26 19.35
N ARG A 91 3.57 15.91 20.15
CA ARG A 91 5.03 15.75 20.04
C ARG A 91 5.45 14.31 20.30
N MET A 92 4.96 13.70 21.39
CA MET A 92 5.24 12.30 21.71
C MET A 92 4.74 11.37 20.61
N ARG A 93 3.57 11.63 20.01
CA ARG A 93 3.09 10.85 18.87
C ARG A 93 4.00 10.93 17.64
N LEU A 94 4.53 12.10 17.30
CA LEU A 94 5.44 12.24 16.17
C LEU A 94 6.80 11.57 16.44
N LEU A 95 7.25 11.57 17.70
CA LEU A 95 8.49 10.90 18.14
C LEU A 95 8.34 9.37 18.23
N ASP A 96 7.26 8.88 18.84
CA ASP A 96 6.96 7.45 19.02
C ASP A 96 6.32 6.80 17.79
N ALA A 97 6.02 7.59 16.74
CA ALA A 97 5.50 7.04 15.49
C ALA A 97 6.53 6.03 14.95
N PRO A 98 6.15 4.75 14.80
CA PRO A 98 7.07 3.69 14.41
C PRO A 98 7.84 4.11 13.17
N GLU A 99 9.15 3.86 13.16
CA GLU A 99 9.97 4.09 11.98
C GLU A 99 9.26 3.46 10.78
N LYS A 100 8.93 4.29 9.78
CA LYS A 100 8.35 3.83 8.53
C LYS A 100 9.45 3.01 7.85
N ARG A 101 9.51 1.71 8.15
CA ARG A 101 10.51 0.83 7.54
C ARG A 101 10.29 0.88 6.03
N GLU A 102 11.37 1.19 5.33
CA GLU A 102 11.39 1.13 3.88
C GLU A 102 10.93 -0.26 3.44
N ASN A 103 9.95 -0.26 2.54
CA ASN A 103 9.18 -1.38 2.02
C ASN A 103 7.90 -1.75 2.81
N GLY A 104 6.82 -1.03 2.50
CA GLY A 104 5.47 -1.31 2.99
C GLY A 104 4.94 -2.70 2.62
N LEU A 105 3.85 -3.10 3.27
CA LEU A 105 3.21 -4.39 3.11
C LEU A 105 2.76 -4.65 1.66
N LEU A 106 2.33 -3.61 0.94
CA LEU A 106 1.98 -3.72 -0.48
C LEU A 106 3.19 -4.16 -1.31
N GLN A 107 4.37 -3.60 -1.07
CA GLN A 107 5.57 -3.98 -1.81
C GLN A 107 6.02 -5.40 -1.47
N ALA A 108 5.88 -5.83 -0.22
CA ALA A 108 6.13 -7.22 0.18
C ALA A 108 5.11 -8.18 -0.46
N TYR A 109 3.86 -7.75 -0.60
CA TYR A 109 2.81 -8.49 -1.30
C TYR A 109 3.13 -8.65 -2.78
N GLU A 110 3.54 -7.59 -3.49
CA GLU A 110 3.93 -7.69 -4.91
C GLU A 110 5.10 -8.68 -5.10
N LYS A 111 6.13 -8.65 -4.24
CA LYS A 111 7.22 -9.64 -4.28
C LYS A 111 6.70 -11.07 -4.10
N THR A 112 5.63 -11.26 -3.33
CA THR A 112 5.00 -12.58 -3.14
C THR A 112 4.29 -13.01 -4.42
N ILE A 113 3.55 -12.11 -5.08
CA ILE A 113 2.89 -12.38 -6.37
C ILE A 113 3.92 -12.71 -7.45
N ASP A 114 5.00 -11.93 -7.54
CA ASP A 114 6.11 -12.19 -8.46
C ASP A 114 6.74 -13.57 -8.21
N GLY A 115 6.90 -13.95 -6.94
CA GLY A 115 7.43 -15.26 -6.55
C GLY A 115 6.50 -16.44 -6.86
N LEU A 116 5.19 -16.21 -7.02
CA LEU A 116 4.24 -17.22 -7.46
C LEU A 116 4.28 -17.43 -8.99
N GLY A 117 4.73 -16.43 -9.74
CA GLY A 117 5.01 -16.54 -11.18
C GLY A 117 3.83 -17.09 -11.98
N GLU A 118 4.09 -18.14 -12.77
CA GLU A 118 3.11 -18.75 -13.69
C GLU A 118 1.90 -19.39 -13.01
N SER A 119 1.92 -19.59 -11.68
CA SER A 119 0.76 -20.11 -10.95
C SER A 119 -0.38 -19.10 -10.82
N ILE A 120 -0.14 -17.82 -11.13
CA ILE A 120 -1.12 -16.74 -11.08
C ILE A 120 -1.60 -16.44 -12.50
N GLY A 121 -2.88 -16.67 -12.76
CA GLY A 121 -3.50 -16.43 -14.06
C GLY A 121 -4.47 -15.25 -14.05
N ASN A 122 -5.07 -15.00 -15.23
CA ASN A 122 -6.11 -13.98 -15.38
C ASN A 122 -7.33 -14.25 -14.48
N ALA A 123 -7.62 -15.52 -14.17
CA ALA A 123 -8.69 -15.91 -13.27
C ALA A 123 -8.50 -15.38 -11.84
N ASP A 124 -7.25 -15.18 -11.42
CA ASP A 124 -6.89 -14.75 -10.07
C ASP A 124 -6.86 -13.23 -9.90
N THR A 125 -7.09 -12.48 -10.99
CA THR A 125 -6.98 -11.01 -11.00
C THR A 125 -7.77 -10.35 -9.87
N ALA A 126 -9.02 -10.78 -9.64
CA ALA A 126 -9.86 -10.21 -8.58
C ALA A 126 -9.29 -10.48 -7.18
N LEU A 127 -8.74 -11.68 -6.97
CA LEU A 127 -8.15 -12.08 -5.70
C LEU A 127 -6.83 -11.32 -5.43
N VAL A 128 -5.98 -11.19 -6.46
CA VAL A 128 -4.74 -10.40 -6.40
C VAL A 128 -5.04 -8.92 -6.11
N GLN A 129 -6.02 -8.33 -6.80
CA GLN A 129 -6.42 -6.95 -6.55
C GLN A 129 -7.00 -6.75 -5.15
N SER A 130 -7.74 -7.73 -4.62
CA SER A 130 -8.25 -7.67 -3.24
C SER A 130 -7.10 -7.62 -2.23
N GLY A 131 -6.05 -8.41 -2.42
CA GLY A 131 -4.84 -8.36 -1.61
C GLY A 131 -4.13 -7.00 -1.69
N ARG A 132 -3.97 -6.45 -2.90
CA ARG A 132 -3.39 -5.11 -3.13
C ARG A 132 -4.15 -4.03 -2.37
N MET A 133 -5.48 -4.04 -2.43
CA MET A 133 -6.32 -3.07 -1.73
C MET A 133 -6.15 -3.15 -0.21
N ILE A 134 -6.15 -4.35 0.36
CA ILE A 134 -5.93 -4.55 1.80
C ILE A 134 -4.55 -4.04 2.21
N CYS A 135 -3.50 -4.44 1.49
CA CYS A 135 -2.14 -4.01 1.79
C CYS A 135 -1.97 -2.49 1.70
N ALA A 136 -2.51 -1.86 0.64
CA ALA A 136 -2.47 -0.42 0.47
C ALA A 136 -3.20 0.32 1.61
N GLN A 137 -4.34 -0.20 2.07
CA GLN A 137 -5.09 0.39 3.18
C GLN A 137 -4.34 0.26 4.51
N ILE A 138 -3.70 -0.88 4.77
CA ILE A 138 -2.87 -1.08 5.95
C ILE A 138 -1.68 -0.14 5.91
N ASP A 139 -0.96 -0.07 4.79
CA ASP A 139 0.17 0.85 4.61
C ASP A 139 -0.24 2.31 4.82
N TYR A 140 -1.37 2.72 4.24
CA TYR A 140 -1.91 4.06 4.42
C TYR A 140 -2.23 4.36 5.89
N ALA A 141 -2.93 3.46 6.58
CA ALA A 141 -3.33 3.65 7.96
C ALA A 141 -2.12 3.67 8.90
N VAL A 142 -1.14 2.78 8.70
CA VAL A 142 0.11 2.80 9.47
C VAL A 142 0.90 4.08 9.21
N ALA A 143 0.86 4.60 7.99
CA ALA A 143 1.62 5.78 7.61
C ALA A 143 0.97 7.11 8.02
N HIS A 144 -0.36 7.17 8.17
CA HIS A 144 -1.10 8.43 8.32
C HIS A 144 -2.18 8.42 9.41
N GLY A 145 -2.59 7.24 9.87
CA GLY A 145 -3.69 7.07 10.81
C GLY A 145 -3.27 7.30 12.26
N THR A 146 -4.27 7.52 13.10
CA THR A 146 -4.13 7.63 14.56
C THR A 146 -4.54 6.33 15.24
N GLY A 147 -4.12 6.10 16.49
CA GLY A 147 -4.23 4.81 17.21
C GLY A 147 -5.43 3.92 16.83
N VAL A 148 -6.66 4.44 16.91
CA VAL A 148 -7.89 3.67 16.58
C VAL A 148 -7.97 3.27 15.09
N GLU A 149 -7.56 4.14 14.18
CA GLU A 149 -7.55 3.88 12.73
C GLU A 149 -6.50 2.84 12.35
N VAL A 150 -5.31 2.91 12.98
CA VAL A 150 -4.26 1.90 12.82
C VAL A 150 -4.76 0.55 13.33
N THR A 151 -5.36 0.50 14.52
CA THR A 151 -5.94 -0.73 15.07
C THR A 151 -7.01 -1.31 14.14
N LYS A 152 -7.90 -0.47 13.60
CA LYS A 152 -8.92 -0.90 12.62
C LYS A 152 -8.31 -1.49 11.35
N ALA A 153 -7.26 -0.88 10.82
CA ALA A 153 -6.59 -1.40 9.63
C ALA A 153 -5.90 -2.73 9.92
N LEU A 154 -5.28 -2.90 11.09
CA LEU A 154 -4.65 -4.16 11.48
C LEU A 154 -5.64 -5.33 11.61
N TYR A 155 -6.94 -5.06 11.84
CA TYR A 155 -7.99 -6.10 11.76
C TYR A 155 -8.20 -6.65 10.34
N LEU A 156 -7.61 -6.06 9.30
CA LEU A 156 -7.63 -6.60 7.94
C LEU A 156 -6.56 -7.67 7.70
N VAL A 157 -5.57 -7.81 8.60
CA VAL A 157 -4.49 -8.81 8.47
C VAL A 157 -5.02 -10.24 8.32
N PRO A 158 -6.04 -10.70 9.08
CA PRO A 158 -6.64 -12.03 8.86
C PRO A 158 -7.24 -12.21 7.46
N HIS A 159 -7.82 -11.16 6.87
CA HIS A 159 -8.35 -11.23 5.51
C HIS A 159 -7.23 -11.31 4.47
N LEU A 160 -6.13 -10.58 4.68
CA LEU A 160 -4.93 -10.72 3.87
C LEU A 160 -4.36 -12.14 3.94
N MET A 161 -4.31 -12.73 5.13
CA MET A 161 -3.87 -14.12 5.30
C MET A 161 -4.75 -15.11 4.55
N ASN A 162 -6.07 -14.89 4.51
CA ASN A 162 -6.97 -15.71 3.70
C ASN A 162 -6.67 -15.58 2.20
N VAL A 163 -6.47 -14.35 1.70
CA VAL A 163 -6.07 -14.12 0.29
C VAL A 163 -4.76 -14.85 -0.04
N LEU A 164 -3.74 -14.70 0.79
CA LEU A 164 -2.45 -15.38 0.62
C LEU A 164 -2.59 -16.91 0.65
N THR A 165 -3.48 -17.44 1.48
CA THR A 165 -3.76 -18.89 1.55
C THR A 165 -4.41 -19.37 0.26
N GLN A 166 -5.41 -18.64 -0.25
CA GLN A 166 -6.10 -18.98 -1.50
C GLN A 166 -5.18 -18.90 -2.72
N LEU A 167 -4.22 -17.96 -2.73
CA LEU A 167 -3.20 -17.86 -3.77
C LEU A 167 -2.08 -18.90 -3.65
N GLY A 168 -2.14 -19.82 -2.67
CA GLY A 168 -1.06 -20.78 -2.46
C GLY A 168 0.22 -20.16 -1.88
N ALA A 169 0.20 -18.92 -1.42
CA ALA A 169 1.38 -18.17 -0.98
C ALA A 169 1.89 -18.57 0.42
N THR A 170 1.12 -19.33 1.19
CA THR A 170 1.55 -19.78 2.53
C THR A 170 2.24 -21.15 2.48
N PRO A 171 3.14 -21.47 3.42
CA PRO A 171 3.75 -22.81 3.50
C PRO A 171 2.70 -23.93 3.61
N SER A 172 1.63 -23.70 4.39
CA SER A 172 0.55 -24.66 4.56
C SER A 172 -0.20 -24.92 3.26
N SER A 173 -0.59 -23.86 2.54
CA SER A 173 -1.27 -24.00 1.25
C SER A 173 -0.39 -24.68 0.20
N ARG A 174 0.92 -24.37 0.14
CA ARG A 174 1.86 -25.05 -0.77
C ARG A 174 1.96 -26.55 -0.46
N ASN A 175 2.04 -26.91 0.81
CA ASN A 175 2.12 -28.31 1.23
C ASN A 175 0.82 -29.07 0.92
N ALA A 176 -0.34 -28.43 1.08
CA ALA A 176 -1.63 -29.01 0.72
C ALA A 176 -1.71 -29.30 -0.79
N LEU A 177 -1.39 -28.32 -1.62
CA LEU A 177 -1.36 -28.46 -3.08
C LEU A 177 -0.38 -29.55 -3.53
N ALA A 178 0.81 -29.62 -2.91
CA ALA A 178 1.78 -30.67 -3.19
C ALA A 178 1.28 -32.07 -2.76
N GLY A 179 0.53 -32.17 -1.66
CA GLY A 179 -0.10 -33.41 -1.21
C GLY A 179 -1.20 -33.89 -2.15
N GLU A 180 -2.06 -33.00 -2.61
CA GLU A 180 -3.12 -33.29 -3.57
C GLU A 180 -2.56 -33.76 -4.92
N ALA A 181 -1.51 -33.09 -5.43
CA ALA A 181 -0.83 -33.50 -6.65
C ALA A 181 -0.21 -34.92 -6.54
N ARG A 182 0.34 -35.27 -5.37
CA ARG A 182 0.87 -36.61 -5.09
C ARG A 182 -0.22 -37.68 -5.02
N GLN A 183 -1.39 -37.36 -4.46
CA GLN A 183 -2.53 -38.29 -4.42
C GLN A 183 -3.17 -38.48 -5.80
N ALA A 184 -3.28 -37.41 -6.59
CA ALA A 184 -3.81 -37.50 -7.94
C ALA A 184 -2.95 -38.44 -8.81
N THR A 185 -1.63 -38.29 -8.75
CA THR A 185 -0.67 -39.15 -9.47
C THR A 185 -0.70 -40.60 -9.01
N SER A 186 -0.84 -40.87 -7.70
CA SER A 186 -0.99 -42.25 -7.20
C SER A 186 -2.31 -42.89 -7.65
N ASN A 187 -3.41 -42.13 -7.70
CA ASN A 187 -4.71 -42.64 -8.15
C ASN A 187 -4.74 -42.91 -9.66
N THR A 188 -4.01 -42.13 -10.46
CA THR A 188 -3.89 -42.40 -11.91
C THR A 188 -3.07 -43.67 -12.17
N ALA A 189 -2.01 -43.88 -11.39
CA ALA A 189 -1.16 -45.06 -11.49
C ALA A 189 -1.91 -46.35 -11.06
N SER A 190 -2.70 -46.31 -9.99
CA SER A 190 -3.49 -47.46 -9.53
C SER A 190 -4.63 -47.81 -10.50
N ALA A 191 -5.28 -46.81 -11.10
CA ALA A 191 -6.29 -47.00 -12.14
C ALA A 191 -5.69 -47.60 -13.43
N SER A 192 -4.51 -47.15 -13.86
CA SER A 192 -3.82 -47.73 -15.02
C SER A 192 -3.38 -49.17 -14.78
N SER A 193 -2.93 -49.50 -13.57
CA SER A 193 -2.49 -50.86 -13.22
C SER A 193 -3.68 -51.83 -13.18
N SER A 194 -4.79 -51.42 -12.58
CA SER A 194 -6.03 -52.23 -12.53
C SER A 194 -6.60 -52.49 -13.92
N SER A 195 -6.57 -51.49 -14.82
CA SER A 195 -7.02 -51.64 -16.21
C SER A 195 -6.18 -52.66 -17.00
N LYS A 196 -4.85 -52.68 -16.81
CA LYS A 196 -3.96 -53.67 -17.44
C LYS A 196 -4.21 -55.10 -16.95
N ILE A 197 -4.50 -55.26 -15.66
CA ILE A 197 -4.80 -56.58 -15.07
C ILE A 197 -6.11 -57.13 -15.67
N VAL A 198 -7.16 -56.31 -15.76
CA VAL A 198 -8.45 -56.71 -16.36
C VAL A 198 -8.29 -57.10 -17.83
N GLN A 199 -7.51 -56.34 -18.60
CA GLN A 199 -7.24 -56.68 -20.02
C GLN A 199 -6.45 -57.99 -20.18
N MET A 200 -5.53 -58.30 -19.26
CA MET A 200 -4.77 -59.54 -19.31
C MET A 200 -5.63 -60.75 -18.92
N ASP A 201 -6.52 -60.60 -17.95
CA ASP A 201 -7.48 -61.66 -17.56
C ASP A 201 -8.49 -61.94 -18.69
N GLU A 202 -8.97 -60.90 -19.39
CA GLU A 202 -9.82 -61.07 -20.59
C GLU A 202 -9.08 -61.74 -21.74
N PHE A 203 -7.81 -61.40 -21.95
CA PHE A 203 -6.97 -62.03 -22.96
C PHE A 203 -6.76 -63.52 -22.66
N MET A 204 -6.42 -63.87 -21.42
CA MET A 204 -6.22 -65.25 -20.98
C MET A 204 -7.49 -66.10 -21.09
N LYS A 205 -8.68 -65.53 -20.83
CA LYS A 205 -9.97 -66.22 -21.02
C LYS A 205 -10.33 -66.51 -22.48
N ARG A 206 -9.69 -65.84 -23.43
CA ARG A 206 -9.99 -65.95 -24.87
C ARG A 206 -9.12 -66.97 -25.60
N PHE A 207 -8.01 -67.38 -24.96
CA PHE A 207 -7.01 -68.30 -25.50
C PHE A 207 -6.79 -69.56 -24.63
N GLY A 208 -7.61 -69.76 -23.60
CA GLY A 208 -7.73 -71.02 -22.84
C GLY A 208 -9.09 -71.66 -23.09
#